data_AF-A0ABD0RVW5-F1
#
_entry.id   AF-A0ABD0RVW5-F1
#
_cell.length_a   1.000
_cell.length_b   1.000
_cell.length_c   1.000
_cell.angle_alpha   90.00
_cell.angle_beta   90.00
_cell.angle_gamma   90.00
#
_symmetry.space_group_name_H-M   'P 1'
#
loop_
_entity.id
_entity.type
_entity.pdbx_description
1 polymer ?
#
loop_
_entity_poly.entity_id
_entity_poly.type
_entity_poly.pdbx_seq_one_letter_code
_entity_poly.pdbx_strand_id
1 'polypeptide(L)'
;MSCTYKYPTGFKIKKTFWTKNPVKGVEPPDLSEDPEYSQRLQYLGDKQQNCTIRLNHVTQKDSHMYYFRFTTDVTKGRWTGHPGVSLTVTDLQVESPERVTEGDSVRLTCNSSCTLTDRATFIWYRNSQPLTERRDRNNELLLQSVRREDAGRYSCALHGHTYISPAVYLNVT
;
A
#
# COMPACT_ATOMS: atom_id res chain seq x y z
N MET A 1 -3.09 8.55 3.00
CA MET A 1 -2.07 9.59 3.28
C MET A 1 -2.67 10.60 4.23
N SER A 2 -2.29 10.51 5.51
CA SER A 2 -2.80 11.37 6.58
C SER A 2 -2.09 12.72 6.58
N CYS A 3 -2.84 13.80 6.79
CA CYS A 3 -2.31 15.15 6.70
C CYS A 3 -3.15 16.13 7.50
N THR A 4 -2.49 17.04 8.20
CA THR A 4 -3.10 18.23 8.79
C THR A 4 -2.26 19.45 8.48
N TYR A 5 -2.90 20.60 8.30
CA TYR A 5 -2.20 21.84 7.98
C TYR A 5 -2.77 23.03 8.76
N LYS A 6 -1.93 24.04 8.93
CA LYS A 6 -2.27 25.32 9.55
C LYS A 6 -1.84 26.45 8.63
N TYR A 7 -2.55 27.56 8.70
CA TYR A 7 -2.24 28.76 7.92
C TYR A 7 -2.60 30.00 8.75
N PRO A 8 -2.00 31.17 8.46
CA PRO A 8 -2.23 32.37 9.27
C PRO A 8 -3.70 32.82 9.22
N THR A 9 -4.18 33.43 10.31
CA THR A 9 -5.49 34.06 10.38
C THR A 9 -5.59 35.23 9.40
N GLY A 10 -6.74 35.38 8.74
CA GLY A 10 -7.00 36.44 7.76
C GLY A 10 -6.90 36.00 6.30
N PHE A 11 -6.40 34.78 6.03
CA PHE A 11 -6.49 34.18 4.70
C PHE A 11 -7.77 33.34 4.57
N LYS A 12 -8.40 33.35 3.39
CA LYS A 12 -9.51 32.45 3.07
C LYS A 12 -9.08 31.43 2.03
N ILE A 13 -9.15 30.15 2.37
CA ILE A 13 -8.82 29.06 1.45
C ILE A 13 -9.78 29.07 0.25
N LYS A 14 -9.20 29.04 -0.95
CA LYS A 14 -9.93 28.92 -2.21
C LYS A 14 -9.88 27.50 -2.76
N LYS A 15 -8.72 26.87 -2.75
CA LYS A 15 -8.53 25.52 -3.28
C LYS A 15 -7.53 24.74 -2.42
N THR A 16 -7.82 23.47 -2.20
CA THR A 16 -6.91 22.51 -1.57
C THR A 16 -6.77 21.31 -2.49
N PHE A 17 -5.55 20.83 -2.69
CA PHE A 17 -5.30 19.69 -3.56
C PHE A 17 -4.03 18.94 -3.16
N TRP A 18 -3.90 17.73 -3.68
CA TRP A 18 -2.65 16.99 -3.61
C TRP A 18 -1.95 17.03 -4.97
N THR A 19 -0.63 16.97 -4.95
CA THR A 19 0.20 16.87 -6.15
C THR A 19 1.29 15.84 -5.94
N LYS A 20 1.89 15.35 -7.02
CA LYS A 20 3.07 14.45 -6.99
C LYS A 20 4.24 15.09 -7.72
N ASN A 21 5.46 14.88 -7.21
CA ASN A 21 6.72 15.30 -7.85
C ASN A 21 6.71 16.75 -8.40
N PRO A 22 6.42 17.77 -7.57
CA PRO A 22 6.35 19.15 -8.03
C PRO A 22 7.70 19.63 -8.58
N VAL A 23 7.67 20.25 -9.77
CA VAL A 23 8.87 20.84 -10.41
C VAL A 23 9.00 22.30 -10.01
N LYS A 24 10.22 22.74 -9.68
CA LYS A 24 10.49 24.13 -9.28
C LYS A 24 10.17 25.08 -10.44
N GLY A 25 9.37 26.11 -10.17
CA GLY A 25 8.99 27.14 -11.17
C GLY A 25 7.80 26.76 -12.06
N VAL A 26 7.27 25.54 -11.95
CA VAL A 26 6.05 25.10 -12.64
C VAL A 26 4.92 25.00 -11.63
N GLU A 27 3.72 25.45 -12.00
CA GLU A 27 2.56 25.28 -11.13
C GLU A 27 2.18 23.79 -11.05
N PRO A 28 2.18 23.17 -9.86
CA PRO A 28 1.97 21.74 -9.79
C PRO A 28 0.52 21.35 -10.07
N PRO A 29 0.30 20.25 -10.82
CA PRO A 29 -1.03 19.82 -11.18
C PRO A 29 -1.79 19.29 -9.96
N ASP A 30 -3.12 19.38 -10.04
CA ASP A 30 -4.03 18.79 -9.08
C ASP A 30 -4.25 17.31 -9.41
N LEU A 31 -3.89 16.45 -8.47
CA LEU A 31 -4.01 15.01 -8.61
C LEU A 31 -5.46 14.55 -8.82
N SER A 32 -6.48 15.29 -8.33
CA SER A 32 -7.87 14.89 -8.56
C SER A 32 -8.34 15.13 -10.00
N GLU A 33 -7.64 15.96 -10.75
CA GLU A 33 -7.92 16.25 -12.17
C GLU A 33 -7.20 15.27 -13.11
N ASP A 34 -6.24 14.51 -12.59
CA ASP A 34 -5.53 13.49 -13.36
C ASP A 34 -6.45 12.28 -13.59
N PRO A 35 -6.74 11.88 -14.84
CA PRO A 35 -7.59 10.73 -15.14
C PRO A 35 -7.13 9.42 -14.47
N GLU A 36 -5.82 9.23 -14.25
CA GLU A 36 -5.26 8.04 -13.60
C GLU A 36 -5.63 7.97 -12.11
N TYR A 37 -5.91 9.11 -11.49
CA TYR A 37 -6.15 9.23 -10.05
C TYR A 37 -7.60 9.61 -9.70
N SER A 38 -8.28 10.37 -10.56
CA SER A 38 -9.61 10.95 -10.30
C SER A 38 -10.64 9.94 -9.79
N GLN A 39 -10.65 8.72 -10.32
CA GLN A 39 -11.58 7.65 -9.92
C GLN A 39 -11.13 6.86 -8.68
N ARG A 40 -9.87 6.99 -8.28
CA ARG A 40 -9.26 6.23 -7.18
C ARG A 40 -9.01 7.09 -5.94
N LEU A 41 -9.00 8.41 -6.10
CA LEU A 41 -8.70 9.37 -5.05
C LEU A 41 -9.96 9.74 -4.27
N GLN A 42 -9.94 9.46 -2.97
CA GLN A 42 -11.01 9.82 -2.04
C GLN A 42 -10.49 10.84 -1.02
N TYR A 43 -11.13 11.99 -0.93
CA TYR A 43 -10.89 12.94 0.15
C TYR A 43 -11.57 12.48 1.43
N LEU A 44 -10.79 12.33 2.51
CA LEU A 44 -11.29 11.95 3.83
C LEU A 44 -11.29 13.12 4.83
N GLY A 45 -10.50 14.17 4.55
CA GLY A 45 -10.42 15.36 5.38
C GLY A 45 -11.57 16.36 5.13
N ASP A 46 -11.63 17.37 6.01
CA ASP A 46 -12.61 18.46 5.98
C ASP A 46 -12.24 19.61 5.03
N LYS A 47 -11.05 19.54 4.39
CA LYS A 47 -10.48 20.57 3.51
C LYS A 47 -10.24 21.92 4.19
N GLN A 48 -10.24 21.98 5.52
CA GLN A 48 -10.02 23.19 6.31
C GLN A 48 -8.77 23.07 7.20
N GLN A 49 -8.63 21.94 7.89
CA GLN A 49 -7.47 21.61 8.70
C GLN A 49 -6.96 20.21 8.42
N ASN A 50 -7.86 19.30 8.04
CA ASN A 50 -7.54 17.93 7.68
C ASN A 50 -7.46 17.80 6.15
N CYS A 51 -6.28 17.45 5.67
CA CYS A 51 -5.96 17.26 4.26
C CYS A 51 -5.84 15.77 3.89
N THR A 52 -6.33 14.86 4.74
CA THR A 52 -6.19 13.42 4.53
C THR A 52 -6.91 12.95 3.27
N ILE A 53 -6.20 12.15 2.47
CA ILE A 53 -6.73 11.47 1.29
C ILE A 53 -6.47 9.96 1.39
N ARG A 54 -7.33 9.18 0.73
CA ARG A 54 -7.16 7.76 0.46
C ARG A 54 -7.03 7.57 -1.05
N LEU A 55 -6.00 6.83 -1.46
CA LEU A 55 -5.85 6.39 -2.84
C LEU A 55 -6.19 4.90 -2.87
N ASN A 56 -7.20 4.53 -3.64
CA ASN A 56 -7.66 3.14 -3.78
C ASN A 56 -6.95 2.44 -4.95
N HIS A 57 -6.90 1.11 -4.91
CA HIS A 57 -6.31 0.29 -5.98
C HIS A 57 -4.91 0.78 -6.39
N VAL A 58 -4.03 0.91 -5.40
CA VAL A 58 -2.66 1.39 -5.62
C VAL A 58 -1.84 0.35 -6.37
N THR A 59 -0.93 0.82 -7.21
CA THR A 59 0.02 0.00 -7.97
C THR A 59 1.44 0.50 -7.76
N GLN A 60 2.45 -0.24 -8.21
CA GLN A 60 3.85 0.20 -8.12
C GLN A 60 4.08 1.57 -8.79
N LYS A 61 3.32 1.89 -9.85
CA LYS A 61 3.36 3.19 -10.54
C LYS A 61 2.93 4.36 -9.66
N ASP A 62 2.15 4.11 -8.62
CA ASP A 62 1.73 5.14 -7.68
C ASP A 62 2.82 5.52 -6.66
N SER A 63 3.97 4.83 -6.68
CA SER A 63 5.08 5.08 -5.74
C SER A 63 5.80 6.40 -6.03
N HIS A 64 5.41 7.44 -5.30
CA HIS A 64 5.92 8.80 -5.48
C HIS A 64 5.94 9.58 -4.16
N MET A 65 6.60 10.73 -4.19
CA MET A 65 6.45 11.75 -3.15
C MET A 65 5.24 12.63 -3.46
N TYR A 66 4.28 12.64 -2.53
CA TYR A 66 3.06 13.42 -2.61
C TYR A 66 3.11 14.63 -1.69
N TYR A 67 2.50 15.73 -2.12
CA TYR A 67 2.51 16.99 -1.40
C TYR A 67 1.12 17.57 -1.34
N PHE A 68 0.74 18.03 -0.15
CA PHE A 68 -0.46 18.83 0.02
C PHE A 68 -0.19 20.26 -0.45
N ARG A 69 -1.14 20.86 -1.16
CA ARG A 69 -1.11 22.26 -1.59
C ARG A 69 -2.43 22.93 -1.26
N PHE A 70 -2.36 24.21 -0.93
CA PHE A 70 -3.53 25.05 -0.87
C PHE A 70 -3.24 26.45 -1.39
N THR A 71 -4.29 27.07 -1.91
CA THR A 71 -4.28 28.46 -2.38
C THR A 71 -5.35 29.23 -1.63
N THR A 72 -5.09 30.51 -1.42
CA THR A 72 -5.98 31.42 -0.71
C THR A 72 -6.45 32.53 -1.63
N ASP A 73 -7.28 33.41 -1.08
CA ASP A 73 -7.76 34.61 -1.71
C ASP A 73 -6.68 35.65 -2.03
N VAL A 74 -5.53 35.59 -1.35
CA VAL A 74 -4.37 36.45 -1.60
C VAL A 74 -3.44 35.83 -2.65
N THR A 75 -2.98 36.63 -3.62
CA THR A 75 -2.13 36.16 -4.75
C THR A 75 -0.83 35.47 -4.32
N LYS A 76 -0.18 35.95 -3.25
CA LYS A 76 1.02 35.34 -2.67
C LYS A 76 0.72 34.19 -1.70
N GLY A 77 -0.55 33.97 -1.36
CA GLY A 77 -0.96 32.96 -0.40
C GLY A 77 -1.15 31.58 -1.03
N ARG A 78 -0.05 31.02 -1.55
CA ARG A 78 0.03 29.67 -2.11
C ARG A 78 1.09 28.90 -1.35
N TRP A 79 0.74 27.75 -0.81
CA TRP A 79 1.66 26.96 0.00
C TRP A 79 1.68 25.50 -0.41
N THR A 80 2.84 24.90 -0.18
CA THR A 80 3.10 23.47 -0.33
C THR A 80 3.52 22.95 1.03
N GLY A 81 2.86 21.89 1.50
CA GLY A 81 3.26 21.22 2.72
C GLY A 81 4.62 20.55 2.53
N HIS A 82 5.56 20.84 3.43
CA HIS A 82 6.84 20.15 3.55
C HIS A 82 7.04 19.69 5.00
N PRO A 83 7.53 18.47 5.26
CA PRO A 83 7.89 17.44 4.28
C PRO A 83 6.67 16.86 3.55
N GLY A 84 6.90 16.31 2.34
CA GLY A 84 5.87 15.56 1.62
C GLY A 84 5.64 14.18 2.25
N VAL A 85 4.65 13.45 1.74
CA VAL A 85 4.35 12.06 2.12
C VAL A 85 4.92 11.13 1.06
N SER A 86 5.82 10.23 1.46
CA SER A 86 6.32 9.16 0.59
C SER A 86 5.31 8.02 0.54
N LEU A 87 4.83 7.67 -0.65
CA LEU A 87 4.10 6.43 -0.88
C LEU A 87 5.04 5.44 -1.55
N THR A 88 5.25 4.29 -0.91
CA THR A 88 6.02 3.18 -1.47
C THR A 88 5.13 1.95 -1.53
N VAL A 89 4.76 1.56 -2.74
CA VAL A 89 3.99 0.34 -3.00
C VAL A 89 5.00 -0.75 -3.34
N THR A 90 5.19 -1.69 -2.42
CA THR A 90 5.96 -2.90 -2.68
C THR A 90 5.03 -4.04 -3.03
N ASP A 91 5.56 -4.95 -3.83
CA ASP A 91 4.91 -6.20 -4.13
C ASP A 91 4.73 -7.07 -2.89
N LEU A 92 3.88 -8.10 -3.01
CA LEU A 92 3.76 -9.14 -2.00
C LEU A 92 5.08 -9.90 -1.87
N GLN A 93 5.49 -10.18 -0.64
CA GLN A 93 6.69 -10.95 -0.33
C GLN A 93 6.37 -12.07 0.64
N VAL A 94 6.80 -13.29 0.32
CA VAL A 94 6.71 -14.41 1.26
C VAL A 94 7.93 -14.40 2.17
N GLU A 95 7.69 -14.43 3.46
CA GLU A 95 8.69 -14.63 4.50
C GLU A 95 8.60 -16.08 5.00
N SER A 96 9.73 -16.78 5.00
CA SER A 96 9.84 -18.17 5.45
C SER A 96 10.99 -18.36 6.43
N PRO A 97 10.93 -19.34 7.34
CA PRO A 97 12.08 -19.73 8.16
C PRO A 97 13.26 -20.20 7.31
N GLU A 98 14.49 -20.01 7.81
CA GLU A 98 15.72 -20.43 7.12
C GLU A 98 15.93 -21.95 7.15
N ARG A 99 15.52 -22.61 8.24
CA ARG A 99 15.67 -24.06 8.44
C ARG A 99 14.37 -24.64 8.93
N VAL A 100 14.00 -25.78 8.37
CA VAL A 100 12.79 -26.53 8.73
C VAL A 100 13.12 -28.01 8.72
N THR A 101 12.74 -28.70 9.79
CA THR A 101 12.91 -30.13 9.99
C THR A 101 11.56 -30.83 10.09
N GLU A 102 11.51 -32.12 9.74
CA GLU A 102 10.27 -32.89 9.86
C GLU A 102 9.70 -32.86 11.29
N GLY A 103 8.39 -32.66 11.40
CA GLY A 103 7.67 -32.51 12.68
C GLY A 103 7.55 -31.05 13.16
N ASP A 104 8.26 -30.10 12.55
CA ASP A 104 8.16 -28.69 12.92
C ASP A 104 6.78 -28.09 12.62
N SER A 105 6.46 -27.03 13.35
CA SER A 105 5.35 -26.13 13.02
C SER A 105 5.89 -24.86 12.37
N VAL A 106 5.63 -24.70 11.07
CA VAL A 106 6.15 -23.62 10.24
C VAL A 106 5.07 -22.59 9.98
N ARG A 107 5.45 -21.32 10.07
CA ARG A 107 4.62 -20.18 9.67
C ARG A 107 5.27 -19.46 8.50
N LEU A 108 4.56 -19.40 7.37
CA LEU A 108 4.90 -18.51 6.26
C LEU A 108 4.05 -17.26 6.36
N THR A 109 4.62 -16.09 6.06
CA THR A 109 3.89 -14.82 6.12
C THR A 109 3.93 -14.14 4.76
N CYS A 110 2.78 -13.69 4.28
CA CYS A 110 2.69 -12.84 3.09
C CYS A 110 2.68 -11.38 3.52
N ASN A 111 3.81 -10.70 3.31
CA ASN A 111 3.99 -9.30 3.66
C ASN A 111 3.59 -8.39 2.51
N SER A 112 3.00 -7.25 2.85
CA SER A 112 2.69 -6.15 1.95
C SER A 112 3.04 -4.83 2.63
N SER A 113 3.56 -3.85 1.89
CA SER A 113 3.72 -2.48 2.43
C SER A 113 2.40 -1.73 2.53
N CYS A 114 1.33 -2.25 1.94
CA CYS A 114 0.01 -1.64 1.98
C CYS A 114 -0.70 -1.95 3.29
N THR A 115 -1.33 -0.93 3.90
CA THR A 115 -2.31 -1.14 4.96
C THR A 115 -3.56 -1.73 4.34
N LEU A 116 -3.70 -3.05 4.44
CA LEU A 116 -4.86 -3.77 3.95
C LEU A 116 -6.05 -3.58 4.89
N THR A 117 -7.26 -3.65 4.34
CA THR A 117 -8.48 -3.63 5.15
C THR A 117 -8.65 -4.97 5.88
N ASP A 118 -9.38 -4.99 7.00
CA ASP A 118 -9.66 -6.22 7.76
C ASP A 118 -10.40 -7.30 6.95
N ARG A 119 -10.92 -6.94 5.76
CA ARG A 119 -11.60 -7.85 4.82
C ARG A 119 -10.67 -8.42 3.75
N ALA A 120 -9.41 -8.00 3.71
CA ALA A 120 -8.43 -8.52 2.77
C ALA A 120 -8.13 -9.99 3.09
N THR A 121 -8.32 -10.86 2.10
CA THR A 121 -8.02 -12.28 2.21
C THR A 121 -6.90 -12.67 1.25
N PHE A 122 -6.05 -13.59 1.67
CA PHE A 122 -4.94 -14.08 0.85
C PHE A 122 -5.22 -15.49 0.34
N ILE A 123 -4.62 -15.82 -0.79
CA ILE A 123 -4.56 -17.18 -1.33
C ILE A 123 -3.09 -17.60 -1.37
N TRP A 124 -2.80 -18.79 -0.86
CA TRP A 124 -1.48 -19.40 -0.93
C TRP A 124 -1.40 -20.39 -2.08
N TYR A 125 -0.20 -20.51 -2.65
CA TYR A 125 0.12 -21.46 -3.70
C TYR A 125 1.33 -22.29 -3.30
N ARG A 126 1.27 -23.58 -3.57
CA ARG A 126 2.42 -24.50 -3.49
C ARG A 126 2.66 -25.09 -4.87
N ASN A 127 3.85 -24.88 -5.43
CA ASN A 127 4.22 -25.31 -6.77
C ASN A 127 3.19 -24.85 -7.83
N SER A 128 2.77 -23.58 -7.72
CA SER A 128 1.76 -22.94 -8.58
C SER A 128 0.33 -23.49 -8.47
N GLN A 129 0.08 -24.42 -7.55
CA GLN A 129 -1.26 -24.93 -7.26
C GLN A 129 -1.86 -24.22 -6.04
N PRO A 130 -3.11 -23.74 -6.09
CA PRO A 130 -3.74 -23.07 -4.97
C PRO A 130 -3.93 -24.04 -3.80
N LEU A 131 -3.57 -23.61 -2.60
CA LEU A 131 -3.87 -24.32 -1.36
C LEU A 131 -5.28 -23.93 -0.92
N THR A 132 -6.21 -24.88 -0.94
CA THR A 132 -7.62 -24.68 -0.59
C THR A 132 -7.94 -24.98 0.87
N GLU A 133 -7.01 -25.62 1.61
CA GLU A 133 -7.17 -25.86 3.04
C GLU A 133 -6.94 -24.56 3.83
N ARG A 134 -7.98 -24.09 4.53
CA ARG A 134 -7.90 -22.94 5.44
C ARG A 134 -6.97 -23.26 6.60
N ARG A 135 -5.68 -22.97 6.45
CA ARG A 135 -4.71 -22.91 7.57
C ARG A 135 -4.24 -21.47 7.81
N ASP A 136 -5.07 -20.51 7.41
CA ASP A 136 -4.65 -19.13 7.23
C ASP A 136 -5.22 -18.23 8.31
N ARG A 137 -4.33 -17.52 9.02
CA ARG A 137 -4.71 -16.31 9.76
C ARG A 137 -4.45 -15.14 8.85
N ASN A 138 -5.47 -14.67 8.13
CA ASN A 138 -5.46 -13.55 7.18
C ASN A 138 -4.35 -13.63 6.10
N ASN A 139 -3.11 -13.31 6.45
CA ASN A 139 -1.92 -13.26 5.59
C ASN A 139 -0.85 -14.32 5.94
N GLU A 140 -1.11 -15.22 6.89
CA GLU A 140 -0.19 -16.28 7.30
C GLU A 140 -0.64 -17.65 6.76
N LEU A 141 0.29 -18.56 6.47
CA LEU A 141 0.04 -19.98 6.24
C LEU A 141 0.73 -20.80 7.34
N LEU A 142 -0.06 -21.57 8.09
CA LEU A 142 0.45 -22.45 9.14
C LEU A 142 0.54 -23.91 8.67
N LEU A 143 1.75 -24.44 8.60
CA LEU A 143 2.01 -25.85 8.35
C LEU A 143 2.37 -26.52 9.69
N GLN A 144 1.61 -27.52 10.11
CA GLN A 144 1.81 -28.22 11.37
C GLN A 144 2.36 -29.62 11.10
N SER A 145 3.35 -30.04 11.91
CA SER A 145 3.99 -31.35 11.78
C SER A 145 4.47 -31.60 10.35
N VAL A 146 5.24 -30.65 9.81
CA VAL A 146 5.70 -30.66 8.41
C VAL A 146 6.43 -31.95 8.05
N ARG A 147 6.31 -32.35 6.79
CA ARG A 147 7.01 -33.53 6.25
C ARG A 147 7.76 -33.17 4.98
N ARG A 148 8.62 -34.07 4.49
CA ARG A 148 9.30 -33.89 3.20
C ARG A 148 8.37 -33.60 2.03
N GLU A 149 7.15 -34.13 2.03
CA GLU A 149 6.14 -33.81 1.00
C GLU A 149 5.64 -32.35 1.02
N ASP A 150 5.87 -31.62 2.13
CA ASP A 150 5.54 -30.21 2.24
C ASP A 150 6.62 -29.29 1.67
N ALA A 151 7.79 -29.82 1.29
CA ALA A 151 8.81 -29.05 0.59
C ALA A 151 8.31 -28.57 -0.78
N GLY A 152 8.68 -27.34 -1.15
CA GLY A 152 8.21 -26.78 -2.42
C GLY A 152 8.34 -25.27 -2.53
N ARG A 153 7.87 -24.73 -3.67
CA ARG A 153 7.84 -23.28 -3.93
C ARG A 153 6.52 -22.70 -3.46
N TYR A 154 6.58 -21.82 -2.46
CA TYR A 154 5.44 -21.14 -1.88
C TYR A 154 5.35 -19.70 -2.37
N SER A 155 4.17 -19.30 -2.82
CA SER A 155 3.82 -17.91 -3.16
C SER A 155 2.45 -17.56 -2.62
N CYS A 156 2.15 -16.27 -2.53
CA CYS A 156 0.87 -15.76 -2.07
C CYS A 156 0.30 -14.71 -3.03
N ALA A 157 -1.02 -14.54 -3.01
CA ALA A 157 -1.73 -13.50 -3.74
C ALA A 157 -2.83 -12.91 -2.87
N LEU A 158 -3.23 -11.67 -3.17
CA LEU A 158 -4.43 -11.09 -2.59
C LEU A 158 -5.64 -11.61 -3.37
N HIS A 159 -6.66 -12.09 -2.66
CA HIS A 159 -7.86 -12.64 -3.29
C HIS A 159 -8.56 -11.58 -4.16
N GLY A 160 -8.93 -11.95 -5.38
CA GLY A 160 -9.52 -11.03 -6.37
C GLY A 160 -8.52 -10.14 -7.11
N HIS A 161 -7.21 -10.29 -6.86
CA HIS A 161 -6.15 -9.61 -7.61
C HIS A 161 -5.37 -10.60 -8.47
N THR A 162 -4.81 -10.12 -9.58
CA THR A 162 -4.06 -10.94 -10.55
C THR A 162 -2.58 -11.12 -10.18
N TYR A 163 -2.07 -10.29 -9.26
CA TYR A 163 -0.66 -10.34 -8.87
C TYR A 163 -0.38 -11.46 -7.87
N ILE A 164 0.61 -12.29 -8.18
CA ILE A 164 1.13 -13.35 -7.31
C ILE A 164 2.56 -12.97 -6.92
N SER A 165 2.88 -13.10 -5.64
CA SER A 165 4.23 -12.84 -5.12
C SER A 165 5.28 -13.70 -5.83
N PRO A 166 6.55 -13.25 -5.85
CA PRO A 166 7.66 -14.16 -6.07
C PRO A 166 7.58 -15.36 -5.12
N ALA A 167 7.98 -16.53 -5.60
CA ALA A 167 7.93 -17.76 -4.81
C ALA A 167 9.22 -17.99 -4.04
N VAL A 168 9.10 -18.43 -2.78
CA VAL A 168 10.21 -18.86 -1.92
C VAL A 168 10.22 -20.37 -1.82
N TYR A 169 11.40 -20.98 -1.84
CA TYR A 169 11.52 -22.42 -1.69
C TYR A 169 11.63 -22.80 -0.22
N LEU A 170 10.65 -23.56 0.28
CA LEU A 170 10.69 -24.16 1.61
C LEU A 170 11.36 -25.53 1.50
N ASN A 171 12.52 -25.67 2.14
CA ASN A 171 13.21 -26.95 2.25
C ASN A 171 12.88 -27.61 3.59
N VAL A 172 12.58 -28.91 3.58
CA VAL A 172 12.29 -29.69 4.79
C VAL A 172 13.29 -30.84 4.88
N THR A 173 14.14 -30.83 5.91
CA THR A 173 15.21 -31.83 6.10
C THR A 173 14.83 -32.94 7.06
#